data_AF-C0W6F7-F1
#
_entry.id   AF-C0W6F7-F1
#
_cell.length_a   1.000
_cell.length_b   1.000
_cell.length_c   1.000
_cell.angle_alpha   90.00
_cell.angle_beta   90.00
_cell.angle_gamma   90.00
#
_symmetry.space_group_name_H-M   'P 1'
#
loop_
_entity.id
_entity.type
_entity.pdbx_description
1 polymer ?
#
loop_
_entity_poly.entity_id
_entity_poly.type
_entity_poly.pdbx_seq_one_letter_code
_entity_poly.pdbx_strand_id
1 'polypeptide(L)' 'MPETEERLRLRLDLAYDGAGFKGWAAQPGLRTVEGELTAALATVLREPV' A
#
# COMPACT_ATOMS: atom_id res chain seq x y z
N MET A 1 1.00 28.08 11.10
CA MET A 1 1.94 26.94 11.05
C MET A 1 1.05 25.72 10.87
N PRO A 2 1.15 24.91 9.81
CA PRO A 2 0.44 23.64 9.85
C PRO A 2 1.01 22.86 11.04
N GLU A 3 0.14 22.52 11.99
CA GLU A 3 0.45 21.54 13.02
C GLU A 3 1.00 20.31 12.28
N THR A 4 2.19 19.84 12.67
CA THR A 4 2.80 18.64 12.09
C THR A 4 1.76 17.53 12.07
N GLU A 5 1.31 17.12 10.87
CA GLU A 5 0.44 15.96 10.70
C GLU A 5 1.09 14.78 11.45
N GLU A 6 0.42 14.28 12.49
CA GLU A 6 0.89 13.14 13.25
C GLU A 6 0.91 11.91 12.33
N ARG A 7 2.08 11.64 11.73
CA ARG A 7 2.30 10.47 10.89
C ARG A 7 2.79 9.30 11.72
N LEU A 8 2.01 8.23 11.72
CA LEU A 8 2.34 6.96 12.36
C LEU A 8 3.19 6.11 11.41
N ARG A 9 4.32 5.59 11.90
CA ARG A 9 5.16 4.63 11.17
C ARG A 9 4.82 3.22 11.64
N LEU A 10 4.34 2.40 10.72
CA LEU A 10 3.96 1.03 10.99
C LEU A 10 4.88 0.07 10.21
N ARG A 11 5.17 -1.09 10.81
CA ARG A 11 5.77 -2.22 10.12
C ARG A 11 4.71 -3.29 9.98
N LEU A 12 4.47 -3.74 8.76
CA LEU A 12 3.55 -4.83 8.47
C LEU A 12 4.37 -6.04 8.02
N ASP A 13 4.18 -7.17 8.69
CA ASP A 13 4.64 -8.46 8.20
C ASP A 13 3.43 -9.13 7.52
N LEU A 14 3.59 -9.51 6.25
CA LEU A 14 2.49 -9.99 5.40
C LEU A 14 2.94 -11.17 4.55
N ALA A 15 1.98 -12.06 4.27
CA ALA A 15 2.10 -13.16 3.34
C ALA A 15 1.00 -13.06 2.30
N TYR A 16 1.28 -13.48 1.08
CA TYR A 16 0.32 -13.46 -0.02
C TYR A 16 0.54 -14.66 -0.92
N ASP A 17 -0.53 -15.09 -1.60
CA ASP A 17 -0.41 -15.97 -2.75
C ASP A 17 0.02 -15.14 -3.96
N GLY A 18 1.17 -15.51 -4.55
CA GLY A 18 1.71 -14.81 -5.71
C GLY A 18 0.94 -15.09 -7.00
N ALA A 19 0.06 -16.09 -7.03
CA ALA A 19 -0.72 -16.44 -8.20
C ALA A 19 -1.69 -15.30 -8.57
N GLY A 20 -1.42 -14.64 -9.70
CA GLY A 20 -2.24 -13.52 -10.21
C GLY A 20 -1.59 -12.14 -10.07
N PHE A 21 -0.43 -12.04 -9.42
CA PHE A 21 0.35 -10.81 -9.30
C PHE A 21 1.62 -10.85 -10.14
N LYS A 22 2.04 -9.70 -10.66
CA LYS A 22 3.32 -9.50 -11.34
C LYS A 22 4.42 -9.11 -10.35
N GLY A 23 4.52 -9.87 -9.26
CA GLY A 23 5.46 -9.61 -8.17
C GLY A 23 5.00 -8.54 -7.19
N TRP A 24 5.94 -8.10 -6.35
CA TRP A 24 5.71 -7.11 -5.30
C TRP A 24 5.58 -5.69 -5.84
N ALA A 25 6.66 -5.18 -6.46
CA ALA A 25 6.82 -3.76 -6.75
C ALA A 25 5.78 -3.23 -7.75
N ALA A 26 5.22 -2.05 -7.50
CA ALA A 26 4.27 -1.37 -8.37
C ALA A 26 4.86 -1.08 -9.75
N GLN A 27 4.10 -1.42 -10.80
CA GLN A 27 4.47 -1.20 -12.20
C GLN A 27 3.24 -0.73 -12.99
N PRO A 28 3.38 0.25 -13.90
CA PRO A 28 2.26 0.76 -14.69
C PRO A 28 1.56 -0.35 -15.48
N GLY A 29 0.22 -0.41 -15.39
CA GLY A 29 -0.60 -1.33 -16.16
C GLY A 29 -0.52 -2.81 -15.74
N LEU A 30 0.20 -3.12 -14.67
CA LEU A 30 0.31 -4.47 -14.13
C LEU A 30 -0.27 -4.54 -12.72
N ARG A 31 -0.92 -5.66 -12.42
CA ARG A 31 -1.44 -5.94 -11.09
C ARG A 31 -0.32 -6.49 -10.21
N THR A 32 0.04 -5.78 -9.15
CA THR A 32 1.14 -6.13 -8.23
C THR A 32 0.69 -6.01 -6.78
N VAL A 33 1.44 -6.63 -5.86
CA VAL A 33 1.04 -6.65 -4.45
C VAL A 33 1.14 -5.27 -3.79
N GLU A 34 2.20 -4.52 -4.06
CA GLU A 34 2.35 -3.14 -3.56
C GLU A 34 1.20 -2.25 -4.04
N GLY A 35 0.83 -2.33 -5.32
CA GLY A 35 -0.26 -1.52 -5.89
C GLY A 35 -1.60 -1.79 -5.22
N GLU A 36 -1.96 -3.06 -5.02
CA GLU A 36 -3.20 -3.43 -4.31
C GLU A 36 -3.16 -3.06 -2.83
N LEU A 37 -2.01 -3.27 -2.16
CA LEU A 37 -1.86 -2.94 -0.74
C LEU A 37 -2.01 -1.43 -0.51
N THR A 38 -1.36 -0.61 -1.33
CA THR A 38 -1.48 0.85 -1.30
C THR A 38 -2.93 1.29 -1.51
N ALA A 39 -3.63 0.73 -2.52
CA ALA A 39 -5.04 1.06 -2.78
C ALA A 39 -5.97 0.66 -1.62
N ALA A 40 -5.74 -0.51 -1.02
CA ALA A 40 -6.51 -0.98 0.14
C ALA A 40 -6.24 -0.11 1.38
N LEU A 41 -4.99 0.22 1.66
CA LEU A 41 -4.61 1.11 2.77
C LEU A 41 -5.23 2.49 2.59
N ALA A 42 -5.18 3.06 1.38
CA ALA A 42 -5.81 4.34 1.11
C ALA A 42 -7.33 4.29 1.32
N THR A 43 -7.97 3.16 1.01
CA THR A 43 -9.41 2.95 1.26
C THR A 43 -9.72 2.90 2.75
N VAL A 44 -8.93 2.14 3.53
CA VAL A 44 -9.15 1.95 4.97
C VAL A 44 -8.84 3.22 5.76
N LEU A 45 -7.72 3.87 5.45
CA LEU A 45 -7.26 5.10 6.12
C LEU A 45 -8.00 6.34 5.62
N ARG A 46 -8.64 6.26 4.44
CA ARG A 46 -9.32 7.38 3.75
C ARG A 46 -8.37 8.54 3.43
N GLU A 47 -7.09 8.23 3.26
CA GLU A 47 -5.99 9.15 3.00
C GLU A 47 -5.00 8.50 2.02
N PRO A 48 -4.27 9.27 1.21
CA PRO A 48 -3.23 8.72 0.35
C PRO A 48 -2.04 8.18 1.16
N VAL A 49 -1.44 7.06 0.71
CA VAL A 49 -0.25 6.43 1.29
C VAL A 49 0.86 6.24 0.28
#